data_AF-A0A7S2YPP3-F1
#
_entry.id   AF-A0A7S2YPP3-F1
#
_cell.length_a   1.000
_cell.length_b   1.000
_cell.length_c   1.000
_cell.angle_alpha   90.00
_cell.angle_beta   90.00
_cell.angle_gamma   90.00
#
_symmetry.space_group_name_H-M   'P 1'
#
loop_
_entity.id
_entity.type
_entity.pdbx_description
1 polymer ?
#
loop_
_entity_poly.entity_id
_entity_poly.type
_entity_poly.pdbx_seq_one_letter_code
_entity_poly.pdbx_strand_id
1 'polypeptide(L)'
;RQVCLEMGVPRYVVVSSGTVTRPDSAVYQLLNTVGSGIMQAKLQGEDAVRTMYREQSATTTTHGPSIRLGYTIIRPGGLTNDDDGLAPSRLELNQGDTKSGRLSRSSVAELCLECLKAPDAWDTTWECYESNTAKPIASIGLSNILKSTNPTTQQFGRERQGDSWEILFEGLERDA
;
A
#
# COMPACT_ATOMS: atom_id res chain seq x y z
N ARG A 1 -17.39 -11.70 -4.92
CA ARG A 1 -18.26 -10.93 -5.85
C ARG A 1 -17.37 -9.97 -6.62
N GLN A 2 -17.52 -9.87 -7.94
CA GLN A 2 -16.63 -9.11 -8.84
C GLN A 2 -17.30 -7.84 -9.39
N VAL A 3 -18.17 -7.21 -8.59
CA VAL A 3 -19.09 -6.13 -9.03
C VAL A 3 -18.35 -4.96 -9.70
N CYS A 4 -17.18 -4.55 -9.20
CA CYS A 4 -16.43 -3.46 -9.82
C CYS A 4 -15.98 -3.79 -11.26
N LEU A 5 -15.61 -5.05 -11.53
CA LEU A 5 -15.25 -5.50 -12.87
C LEU A 5 -16.48 -5.61 -13.77
N GLU A 6 -17.57 -6.16 -13.25
CA GLU A 6 -18.86 -6.27 -13.96
C GLU A 6 -19.41 -4.89 -14.35
N MET A 7 -19.20 -3.87 -13.51
CA MET A 7 -19.61 -2.49 -13.75
C MET A 7 -18.58 -1.67 -14.55
N GLY A 8 -17.45 -2.25 -14.94
CA GLY A 8 -16.41 -1.55 -15.69
C GLY A 8 -15.73 -0.40 -14.94
N VAL A 9 -15.57 -0.52 -13.61
CA VAL A 9 -14.89 0.48 -12.78
C VAL A 9 -13.42 0.60 -13.21
N PRO A 10 -12.95 1.75 -13.76
CA PRO A 10 -11.63 1.85 -14.38
C PRO A 10 -10.48 1.62 -13.40
N ARG A 11 -10.64 2.09 -12.16
CA ARG A 11 -9.65 1.93 -11.11
C ARG A 11 -10.25 1.47 -9.80
N TYR A 12 -9.76 0.35 -9.29
CA TYR A 12 -10.10 -0.16 -7.97
C TYR A 12 -8.94 0.07 -6.99
N VAL A 13 -9.15 0.93 -6.00
CA VAL A 13 -8.18 1.20 -4.94
C VAL A 13 -8.60 0.43 -3.69
N VAL A 14 -7.66 -0.32 -3.11
CA VAL A 14 -7.91 -1.08 -1.87
C VAL A 14 -6.87 -0.74 -0.82
N VAL A 15 -7.35 -0.46 0.40
CA VAL A 15 -6.49 -0.25 1.57
C VAL A 15 -6.33 -1.56 2.32
N SER A 16 -5.10 -2.03 2.43
CA SER A 16 -4.71 -3.28 3.08
C SER A 16 -3.98 -3.00 4.41
N SER A 17 -2.76 -3.48 4.58
CA SER A 17 -1.89 -3.24 5.74
C SER A 17 -0.44 -3.49 5.35
N GLY A 18 0.49 -2.69 5.87
CA GLY A 18 1.91 -3.03 5.83
C GLY A 18 2.19 -4.32 6.59
N THR A 19 3.29 -4.98 6.26
CA THR A 19 3.79 -6.24 6.84
C THR A 19 2.96 -7.50 6.53
N VAL A 20 1.94 -7.41 5.67
CA VAL A 20 1.08 -8.56 5.30
C VAL A 20 1.83 -9.70 4.62
N THR A 21 2.99 -9.42 3.99
CA THR A 21 3.84 -10.47 3.40
C THR A 21 4.94 -10.97 4.34
N ARG A 22 4.93 -10.57 5.61
CA ARG A 22 5.97 -10.91 6.60
C ARG A 22 5.41 -11.75 7.74
N PRO A 23 5.14 -13.05 7.52
CA PRO A 23 4.53 -13.94 8.52
C PRO A 23 5.37 -14.08 9.79
N ASP A 24 6.68 -13.93 9.68
CA ASP A 24 7.61 -14.02 10.82
C ASP A 24 7.68 -12.72 11.65
N SER A 25 7.03 -11.64 11.19
CA SER A 25 7.02 -10.39 11.94
C SER A 25 6.10 -10.48 13.15
N ALA A 26 6.52 -9.89 14.28
CA ALA A 26 5.72 -9.85 15.50
C ALA A 26 4.35 -9.17 15.29
N VAL A 27 4.27 -8.18 14.39
CA VAL A 27 3.02 -7.50 14.03
C VAL A 27 2.05 -8.46 13.33
N TYR A 28 2.54 -9.22 12.35
CA TYR A 28 1.73 -10.22 11.65
C TYR A 28 1.20 -11.28 12.60
N GLN A 29 2.08 -11.85 13.45
CA GLN A 29 1.69 -12.88 14.41
C GLN A 29 0.65 -12.38 15.42
N LEU A 30 0.84 -11.17 15.97
CA LEU A 30 -0.11 -10.56 16.89
C LEU A 30 -1.47 -10.36 16.23
N LEU A 31 -1.51 -9.73 15.05
CA LEU A 31 -2.76 -9.41 14.36
C LEU A 31 -3.48 -10.65 13.85
N ASN A 32 -2.78 -11.71 13.46
CA ASN A 32 -3.45 -12.96 13.11
C ASN A 32 -3.95 -13.74 14.32
N THR A 33 -3.25 -13.68 15.45
CA THR A 33 -3.70 -14.37 16.66
C THR A 33 -4.90 -13.66 17.29
N VAL A 34 -4.83 -12.33 17.46
CA VAL A 34 -5.90 -11.54 18.09
C VAL A 34 -7.00 -11.17 17.11
N GLY A 35 -6.64 -10.90 15.86
CA GLY A 35 -7.56 -10.50 14.79
C GLY A 35 -8.08 -11.65 13.93
N SER A 36 -7.99 -12.91 14.40
CA SER A 36 -8.55 -14.09 13.72
C SER A 36 -8.09 -14.25 12.26
N GLY A 37 -6.78 -14.15 12.02
CA GLY A 37 -6.20 -14.34 10.68
C GLY A 37 -6.33 -13.13 9.74
N ILE A 38 -6.59 -11.92 10.26
CA ILE A 38 -6.86 -10.73 9.42
C ILE A 38 -5.76 -10.40 8.41
N MET A 39 -4.48 -10.58 8.73
CA MET A 39 -3.37 -10.30 7.81
C MET A 39 -3.35 -11.31 6.66
N GLN A 40 -3.68 -12.57 6.95
CA GLN A 40 -3.82 -13.60 5.92
C GLN A 40 -5.02 -13.30 5.02
N ALA A 41 -6.17 -12.91 5.60
CA ALA A 41 -7.35 -12.54 4.84
C ALA A 41 -7.09 -11.30 3.95
N LYS A 42 -6.34 -10.31 4.46
CA LYS A 42 -5.90 -9.15 3.68
C LYS A 42 -5.02 -9.57 2.50
N LEU A 43 -4.00 -10.39 2.73
CA LEU A 43 -3.13 -10.88 1.66
C LEU A 43 -3.89 -11.68 0.59
N GLN A 44 -4.80 -12.56 1.01
CA GLN A 44 -5.68 -13.30 0.09
C GLN A 44 -6.57 -12.36 -0.74
N GLY A 45 -7.10 -11.30 -0.12
CA GLY A 45 -7.88 -10.28 -0.82
C GLY A 45 -7.07 -9.52 -1.86
N GLU A 46 -5.82 -9.17 -1.52
CA GLU A 46 -4.89 -8.56 -2.47
C GLU A 46 -4.60 -9.48 -3.66
N ASP A 47 -4.26 -10.74 -3.41
CA ASP A 47 -3.96 -11.73 -4.47
C ASP A 47 -5.16 -11.98 -5.38
N ALA A 48 -6.37 -11.99 -4.82
CA ALA A 48 -7.59 -12.05 -5.60
C ALA A 48 -7.75 -10.82 -6.50
N VAL A 49 -7.53 -9.60 -6.00
CA VAL A 49 -7.58 -8.37 -6.81
C VAL A 49 -6.58 -8.43 -7.95
N ARG A 50 -5.32 -8.78 -7.67
CA ARG A 50 -4.26 -8.89 -8.70
C ARG A 50 -4.63 -9.90 -9.78
N THR A 51 -5.13 -11.07 -9.38
CA THR A 51 -5.54 -12.13 -10.32
C THR A 51 -6.69 -11.67 -11.22
N MET A 52 -7.78 -11.17 -10.64
CA MET A 52 -8.98 -10.81 -11.40
C MET A 52 -8.72 -9.66 -12.40
N TYR A 53 -7.96 -8.63 -12.01
CA TYR A 53 -7.68 -7.50 -12.89
C TYR A 53 -6.65 -7.84 -13.99
N ARG A 54 -5.72 -8.77 -13.74
CA ARG A 54 -4.83 -9.30 -14.79
C ARG A 54 -5.59 -10.12 -15.82
N GLU A 55 -6.46 -11.03 -15.38
CA GLU A 55 -7.29 -11.86 -16.27
C GLU A 55 -8.21 -11.00 -17.15
N GLN A 56 -8.84 -9.98 -16.57
CA GLN A 56 -9.72 -9.08 -17.31
C GLN A 56 -8.97 -8.28 -18.39
N SER A 57 -7.75 -7.83 -18.09
CA SER A 57 -6.88 -7.14 -19.06
C SER A 57 -6.56 -8.00 -20.28
N ALA A 58 -6.47 -9.33 -20.12
CA ALA A 58 -6.25 -10.27 -21.22
C ALA A 58 -7.50 -10.53 -22.09
N THR A 59 -8.71 -10.24 -21.58
CA THR A 59 -9.99 -10.67 -22.18
C THR A 59 -10.67 -9.56 -23.01
N THR A 60 -10.18 -8.32 -22.98
CA THR A 60 -10.85 -7.14 -23.56
C THR A 60 -10.63 -6.97 -25.08
N THR A 61 -10.75 -8.05 -25.87
CA THR A 61 -10.57 -8.02 -27.34
C THR A 61 -11.87 -8.03 -28.18
N THR A 62 -13.05 -7.95 -27.57
CA THR A 62 -14.31 -8.09 -28.30
C THR A 62 -15.35 -7.01 -27.95
N HIS A 63 -15.35 -5.94 -28.76
CA HIS A 63 -16.45 -4.98 -29.00
C HIS A 63 -16.60 -3.78 -28.03
N GLY A 64 -16.11 -2.61 -28.47
CA GLY A 64 -16.29 -1.30 -27.85
C GLY A 64 -14.97 -0.55 -27.60
N PRO A 65 -14.97 0.75 -27.29
CA PRO A 65 -13.76 1.42 -26.80
C PRO A 65 -13.31 0.73 -25.51
N SER A 66 -12.12 0.14 -25.52
CA SER A 66 -11.57 -0.58 -24.38
C SER A 66 -11.27 0.38 -23.23
N ILE A 67 -12.13 0.38 -22.21
CA ILE A 67 -11.84 1.05 -20.94
C ILE A 67 -10.76 0.24 -20.23
N ARG A 68 -9.60 0.85 -19.99
CA ARG A 68 -8.54 0.22 -19.19
C ARG A 68 -9.06 0.00 -17.77
N LEU A 69 -9.01 -1.25 -17.32
CA LEU A 69 -9.30 -1.63 -15.94
C LEU A 69 -7.98 -1.89 -15.23
N GLY A 70 -7.88 -1.47 -13.97
CA GLY A 70 -6.69 -1.68 -13.17
C GLY A 70 -6.94 -1.41 -11.69
N TYR A 71 -5.89 -1.56 -10.91
CA TYR A 71 -5.98 -1.47 -9.45
C TYR A 71 -4.81 -0.71 -8.83
N THR A 72 -4.94 -0.41 -7.54
CA THR A 72 -3.86 0.06 -6.67
C THR A 72 -4.08 -0.52 -5.28
N ILE A 73 -3.06 -1.17 -4.72
CA ILE A 73 -3.12 -1.74 -3.37
C ILE A 73 -2.23 -0.89 -2.46
N ILE A 74 -2.85 -0.28 -1.44
CA ILE A 74 -2.18 0.62 -0.50
C ILE A 74 -2.02 -0.11 0.83
N ARG A 75 -0.79 -0.26 1.30
CA ARG A 75 -0.45 -0.95 2.55
C ARG A 75 0.07 0.04 3.60
N PRO A 76 -0.82 0.74 4.33
CA PRO A 76 -0.37 1.72 5.31
C PRO A 76 0.34 1.04 6.48
N GLY A 77 1.28 1.77 7.07
CA GLY A 77 1.85 1.45 8.38
C GLY A 77 0.83 1.61 9.53
N GLY A 78 1.33 1.74 10.75
CA GLY A 78 0.50 1.91 11.95
C GLY A 78 -0.34 3.18 11.90
N LEU A 79 -1.67 3.02 11.86
CA LEU A 79 -2.60 4.14 11.69
C LEU A 79 -2.68 5.05 12.93
N THR A 80 -2.67 6.36 12.71
CA THR A 80 -2.87 7.39 13.73
C THR A 80 -4.13 8.22 13.46
N ASN A 81 -4.51 9.09 14.40
CA ASN A 81 -5.58 10.09 14.22
C ASN A 81 -5.01 11.52 14.26
N ASP A 82 -3.70 11.66 14.03
CA ASP A 82 -3.04 12.96 14.01
C ASP A 82 -3.52 13.71 12.75
N ASP A 83 -3.83 14.99 12.88
CA ASP A 83 -4.47 15.79 11.82
C ASP A 83 -3.53 16.88 11.28
N ASP A 84 -2.25 16.52 11.17
CA ASP A 84 -1.13 17.41 10.94
C ASP A 84 -0.88 17.74 9.45
N GLY A 85 -1.88 17.49 8.60
CA GLY A 85 -1.85 17.78 7.18
C GLY A 85 -0.85 16.92 6.39
N LEU A 86 -1.21 16.58 5.16
CA LEU A 86 -0.37 15.79 4.28
C LEU A 86 0.47 16.70 3.39
N ALA A 87 1.78 16.47 3.42
CA ALA A 87 2.69 16.95 2.38
C ALA A 87 3.39 15.73 1.79
N PRO A 88 3.47 15.58 0.45
CA PRO A 88 4.23 14.51 -0.19
C PRO A 88 5.65 14.38 0.38
N SER A 89 6.28 15.51 0.72
CA SER A 89 7.64 15.58 1.30
C SER A 89 7.79 14.88 2.64
N ARG A 90 6.69 14.59 3.35
CA ARG A 90 6.68 13.85 4.62
C ARG A 90 6.47 12.35 4.43
N LEU A 91 6.12 11.91 3.23
CA LEU A 91 5.80 10.52 2.95
C LEU A 91 7.00 9.76 2.42
N GLU A 92 7.03 8.48 2.74
CA GLU A 92 7.82 7.50 2.03
C GLU A 92 6.87 6.40 1.52
N LEU A 93 6.94 6.12 0.22
CA LEU A 93 6.39 4.89 -0.36
C LEU A 93 7.50 3.85 -0.46
N ASN A 94 7.13 2.58 -0.39
CA ASN A 94 8.08 1.48 -0.52
C ASN A 94 7.39 0.28 -1.17
N GLN A 95 8.19 -0.68 -1.67
CA GLN A 95 7.67 -1.92 -2.23
C GLN A 95 8.48 -3.11 -1.72
N GLY A 96 7.77 -4.06 -1.13
CA GLY A 96 8.32 -5.35 -0.70
C GLY A 96 8.32 -5.56 0.80
N ASP A 97 7.57 -4.75 1.57
CA ASP A 97 7.49 -4.86 3.02
C ASP A 97 8.90 -4.98 3.64
N THR A 98 9.78 -4.01 3.40
CA THR A 98 11.13 -3.99 4.01
C THR A 98 11.16 -3.06 5.23
N LYS A 99 10.36 -2.00 5.18
CA LYS A 99 10.18 -1.00 6.22
C LYS A 99 8.70 -0.78 6.49
N SER A 100 8.39 -0.27 7.68
CA SER A 100 7.09 0.30 7.99
C SER A 100 7.24 1.41 9.02
N GLY A 101 6.21 2.24 9.14
CA GLY A 101 6.18 3.40 10.03
C GLY A 101 4.76 3.66 10.50
N ARG A 102 4.45 4.92 10.79
CA ARG A 102 3.11 5.38 11.16
C ARG A 102 2.58 6.33 10.10
N LEU A 103 1.26 6.42 10.01
CA LEU A 103 0.60 7.32 9.08
C LEU A 103 -0.79 7.68 9.60
N SER A 104 -1.21 8.93 9.45
CA SER A 104 -2.57 9.30 9.84
C SER A 104 -3.62 8.74 8.87
N ARG A 105 -4.84 8.56 9.36
CA ARG A 105 -5.97 8.11 8.53
C ARG A 105 -6.32 9.13 7.44
N SER A 106 -6.19 10.43 7.71
CA SER A 106 -6.41 11.48 6.70
C SER A 106 -5.39 11.38 5.58
N SER A 107 -4.11 11.13 5.91
CA SER A 107 -3.07 10.91 4.91
C SER A 107 -3.31 9.70 4.02
N VAL A 108 -3.81 8.58 4.58
CA VAL A 108 -4.20 7.41 3.79
C VAL A 108 -5.33 7.74 2.82
N ALA A 109 -6.33 8.50 3.26
CA ALA A 109 -7.47 8.88 2.43
C ALA A 109 -7.03 9.74 1.22
N GLU A 110 -6.12 10.68 1.43
CA GLU A 110 -5.60 11.52 0.36
C GLU A 110 -4.70 10.73 -0.61
N LEU A 111 -3.86 9.82 -0.11
CA LEU A 111 -3.12 8.87 -0.96
C LEU A 111 -4.05 8.05 -1.87
N CYS A 112 -5.23 7.64 -1.38
CA CYS A 112 -6.23 6.95 -2.18
C CYS A 112 -6.80 7.82 -3.32
N LEU A 113 -6.85 9.15 -3.14
CA LEU A 113 -7.31 10.09 -4.16
C LEU A 113 -6.22 10.41 -5.17
N GLU A 114 -5.01 10.71 -4.71
CA GLU A 114 -3.91 11.13 -5.57
C GLU A 114 -3.38 10.00 -6.45
N CYS A 115 -3.42 8.75 -5.97
CA CYS A 115 -3.02 7.60 -6.78
C CYS A 115 -3.95 7.36 -8.00
N LEU A 116 -5.20 7.86 -7.97
CA LEU A 116 -6.12 7.78 -9.10
C LEU A 116 -5.65 8.64 -10.28
N LYS A 117 -4.93 9.73 -9.98
CA LYS A 117 -4.40 10.69 -10.97
C LYS A 117 -3.04 10.27 -11.52
N ALA A 118 -2.32 9.40 -10.81
CA ALA A 118 -0.96 8.97 -11.14
C ALA A 118 -0.96 7.77 -12.11
N PRO A 119 -0.35 7.88 -13.31
CA PRO A 119 -0.15 6.76 -14.23
C PRO A 119 0.74 5.63 -13.65
N ASP A 120 1.71 5.99 -12.81
CA ASP A 120 2.66 5.04 -12.22
C ASP A 120 2.06 4.25 -11.05
N ALA A 121 0.93 4.70 -10.50
CA ALA A 121 0.21 3.96 -9.47
C ALA A 121 -0.71 2.85 -10.03
N TRP A 122 -0.73 2.63 -11.35
CA TRP A 122 -1.53 1.55 -11.96
C TRP A 122 -0.90 0.18 -11.78
N ASP A 123 -1.72 -0.75 -11.32
CA ASP A 123 -1.39 -2.17 -11.20
C ASP A 123 -0.19 -2.36 -10.26
N THR A 124 -0.14 -1.56 -9.19
CA THR A 124 0.94 -1.55 -8.20
C THR A 124 0.42 -1.86 -6.80
N THR A 125 1.30 -2.48 -6.01
CA THR A 125 1.19 -2.59 -4.56
C THR A 125 2.35 -1.85 -3.91
N TRP A 126 2.05 -1.03 -2.91
CA TRP A 126 3.07 -0.30 -2.17
C TRP A 126 2.68 -0.06 -0.71
N GLU A 127 3.70 0.00 0.14
CA GLU A 127 3.61 0.41 1.52
C GLU A 127 3.72 1.93 1.65
N CYS A 128 3.05 2.53 2.64
CA CYS A 128 3.13 3.96 2.90
C CYS A 128 3.18 4.31 4.38
N TYR A 129 3.98 5.31 4.70
CA TYR A 129 4.20 5.82 6.06
C TYR A 129 4.90 7.18 6.04
N GLU A 130 4.90 7.87 7.17
CA GLU A 130 5.72 9.07 7.33
C GLU A 130 7.21 8.69 7.35
N SER A 131 8.01 9.36 6.53
CA SER A 131 9.43 9.06 6.31
C SER A 131 10.25 9.10 7.60
N ASN A 132 9.93 10.03 8.51
CA ASN A 132 10.59 10.19 9.81
C ASN A 132 10.21 9.10 10.84
N THR A 133 9.19 8.28 10.57
CA THR A 133 8.79 7.16 11.44
C THR A 133 9.24 5.80 10.91
N ALA A 134 9.80 5.78 9.69
CA ALA A 134 10.13 4.58 8.96
C ALA A 134 11.25 3.77 9.62
N LYS A 135 11.01 2.47 9.80
CA LYS A 135 11.95 1.52 10.41
C LYS A 135 11.94 0.17 9.68
N PRO A 136 13.07 -0.56 9.59
CA PRO A 136 13.11 -1.93 9.12
C PRO A 136 12.15 -2.81 9.91
N ILE A 137 11.41 -3.69 9.23
CA ILE A 137 10.39 -4.54 9.87
C ILE A 137 10.94 -5.35 11.05
N ALA A 138 12.20 -5.81 10.95
CA ALA A 138 12.87 -6.53 12.04
C ALA A 138 12.90 -5.76 13.37
N SER A 139 12.83 -4.43 13.34
CA SER A 139 12.89 -3.55 14.52
C SER A 139 11.51 -3.06 15.01
N ILE A 140 10.43 -3.35 14.28
CA ILE A 140 9.10 -2.78 14.53
C ILE A 140 8.39 -3.44 15.72
N GLY A 141 8.58 -4.74 15.93
CA GLY A 141 7.95 -5.48 17.03
C GLY A 141 8.25 -4.87 18.40
N LEU A 142 9.51 -4.54 18.67
CA LEU A 142 9.94 -3.85 19.89
C LEU A 142 9.54 -2.36 19.88
N SER A 143 9.65 -1.68 18.74
CA SER A 143 9.39 -0.23 18.64
C SER A 143 7.92 0.15 18.87
N ASN A 144 6.97 -0.68 18.42
CA ASN A 144 5.54 -0.46 18.65
C ASN A 144 5.15 -0.62 20.12
N ILE A 145 5.80 -1.54 20.84
CA ILE A 145 5.62 -1.71 22.30
C ILE A 145 6.20 -0.50 23.04
N LEU A 146 7.34 0.03 22.56
CA LEU A 146 8.09 1.10 23.23
C LEU A 146 7.72 2.53 22.78
N LYS A 147 6.76 2.70 21.84
CA LYS A 147 6.42 3.99 21.19
C LYS A 147 7.65 4.79 20.71
N SER A 148 8.72 4.12 20.33
CA SER A 148 9.96 4.78 19.87
C SER A 148 9.83 5.19 18.41
N THR A 149 10.14 6.45 18.09
CA THR A 149 10.01 7.05 16.74
C THR A 149 11.34 7.36 16.06
N ASN A 150 12.49 6.94 16.60
CA ASN A 150 13.79 7.28 15.99
C ASN A 150 13.92 6.69 14.57
N PRO A 151 14.04 7.51 13.52
CA PRO A 151 14.20 7.02 12.16
C PRO A 151 15.53 6.27 12.00
N THR A 152 15.54 5.27 11.13
CA THR A 152 16.77 4.58 10.72
C THR A 152 17.07 4.91 9.26
N THR A 153 18.35 5.15 8.93
CA THR A 153 18.82 5.49 7.58
C THR A 153 18.98 4.28 6.65
N GLN A 154 18.54 3.09 7.07
CA GLN A 154 18.68 1.88 6.26
C GLN A 154 17.77 1.95 5.02
N GLN A 155 18.38 1.84 3.84
CA GLN A 155 17.71 1.80 2.53
C GLN A 155 17.74 0.38 1.96
N PHE A 156 16.69 0.00 1.24
CA PHE A 156 16.50 -1.28 0.58
C PHE A 156 16.35 -1.14 -0.95
N GLY A 157 16.35 0.09 -1.46
CA GLY A 157 16.40 0.41 -2.89
C GLY A 157 15.03 0.55 -3.56
N ARG A 158 13.95 0.39 -2.79
CA ARG A 158 12.55 0.49 -3.25
C ARG A 158 11.79 1.65 -2.61
N GLU A 159 12.47 2.39 -1.73
CA GLU A 159 11.93 3.62 -1.14
C GLU A 159 11.76 4.71 -2.19
N ARG A 160 10.67 5.47 -2.05
CA ARG A 160 10.33 6.65 -2.83
C ARG A 160 9.93 7.78 -1.89
N GLN A 161 10.50 8.95 -2.10
CA GLN A 161 10.18 10.19 -1.40
C GLN A 161 10.18 11.31 -2.45
N GLY A 162 9.41 12.37 -2.24
CA GLY A 162 9.36 13.49 -3.17
C GLY A 162 8.53 14.64 -2.63
N ASP A 163 8.78 15.84 -3.14
CA ASP A 163 8.07 17.05 -2.69
C ASP A 163 6.73 17.28 -3.42
N SER A 164 6.40 16.42 -4.39
CA SER A 164 5.12 16.42 -5.10
C SER A 164 4.57 15.00 -5.26
N TRP A 165 3.27 14.89 -5.57
CA TRP A 165 2.62 13.60 -5.82
C TRP A 165 3.22 12.86 -7.01
N GLU A 166 3.54 13.60 -8.08
CA GLU A 166 4.13 13.04 -9.29
C GLU A 166 5.46 12.35 -8.99
N ILE A 167 6.35 13.03 -8.25
CA ILE A 167 7.66 12.48 -7.87
C ILE A 167 7.50 11.33 -6.87
N LEU A 168 6.55 11.44 -5.94
CA LEU A 168 6.33 10.39 -4.93
C LEU A 168 5.90 9.06 -5.55
N PHE A 169 5.09 9.09 -6.61
CA PHE A 169 4.64 7.88 -7.32
C PHE A 169 5.61 7.42 -8.44
N GLU A 170 6.57 8.25 -8.82
CA GLU A 170 7.47 7.96 -9.94
C GLU A 170 8.26 6.66 -9.72
N GLY A 171 8.24 5.81 -10.75
CA GLY A 171 9.04 4.58 -10.75
C GLY A 171 8.56 3.53 -9.73
N LEU A 172 7.30 3.58 -9.30
CA LEU A 172 6.63 2.43 -8.72
C LEU A 172 6.58 1.29 -9.73
N GLU A 173 6.99 0.11 -9.31
CA GLU A 173 6.96 -1.09 -10.15
C GLU A 173 5.58 -1.73 -10.12
N ARG A 174 5.11 -2.17 -11.29
CA ARG A 174 3.87 -2.93 -11.40
C ARG A 174 4.03 -4.32 -10.79
N ASP A 175 2.97 -4.82 -10.21
CA ASP A 175 2.90 -6.17 -9.70
C ASP A 175 3.08 -7.16 -10.87
N ALA A 176 3.97 -8.15 -10.68
CA ALA A 176 4.21 -9.24 -11.64
C ALA A 176 3.07 -10.25 -11.62
#